data_AF-A0A536H808-F1
#
_entry.id   AF-A0A536H808-F1
#
_cell.length_a   1.000
_cell.length_b   1.000
_cell.length_c   1.000
_cell.angle_alpha   90.00
_cell.angle_beta   90.00
_cell.angle_gamma   90.00
#
_symmetry.space_group_name_H-M   'P 1'
#
loop_
_entity.id
_entity.type
_entity.pdbx_description
1 polymer ?
#
loop_
_entity_poly.entity_id
_entity_poly.type
_entity_poly.pdbx_seq_one_letter_code
_entity_poly.pdbx_strand_id
1 'polypeptide(L)'
;MVGSVMAAGVAFRLFLMILPLALLTAAILGFEDSTGAAPGQVASQYGITRALAQTIQSSAREATQGRWLLLGTGLVLLLWTGNGVVQALNGAFRVAWNLDRTGRSSPLKAIIVVGSLVLAVGATMATASIGAGSAALELPMTAGLTVGYAIDWYVISRALPHASASWRALVPGSILVALGFSALHLGTVLFVADRVARASQLYGSLGFVSTLMLWLFFSGRIMIGSAQLNAALWRQRGGAEPRTSFSPK
;
A
#
# COMPACT_ATOMS: atom_id res chain seq x y z
N MET A 1 0.00 -20.04 12.98
CA MET A 1 1.36 -19.45 12.93
C MET A 1 1.85 -19.10 11.52
N VAL A 2 1.51 -19.87 10.47
CA VAL A 2 1.99 -19.58 9.09
C VAL A 2 1.55 -18.21 8.55
N GLY A 3 0.31 -17.78 8.85
CA GLY A 3 -0.22 -16.50 8.37
C GLY A 3 0.49 -15.25 8.92
N SER A 4 0.97 -15.28 10.17
CA SER A 4 1.68 -14.13 10.75
C SER A 4 3.09 -13.95 10.18
N VAL A 5 3.77 -15.06 9.88
CA VAL A 5 5.10 -15.03 9.24
C VAL A 5 5.00 -14.48 7.81
N MET A 6 3.99 -14.90 7.05
CA MET A 6 3.75 -14.35 5.72
C MET A 6 3.37 -12.86 5.77
N ALA A 7 2.57 -12.45 6.77
CA ALA A 7 2.21 -11.05 6.95
C ALA A 7 3.44 -10.18 7.27
N ALA A 8 4.33 -10.67 8.13
CA ALA A 8 5.59 -9.99 8.42
C ALA A 8 6.49 -9.87 7.18
N GLY A 9 6.55 -10.93 6.35
CA GLY A 9 7.30 -10.90 5.09
C GLY A 9 6.74 -9.90 4.06
N VAL A 10 5.41 -9.77 3.98
CA VAL A 10 4.76 -8.74 3.14
C VAL A 10 5.03 -7.35 3.71
N ALA A 11 4.88 -7.15 5.02
CA ALA A 11 5.11 -5.88 5.69
C ALA A 11 6.54 -5.35 5.50
N PHE A 12 7.55 -6.22 5.64
CA PHE A 12 8.95 -5.85 5.39
C PHE A 12 9.18 -5.37 3.95
N ARG A 13 8.59 -6.03 2.96
CA ARG A 13 8.75 -5.64 1.56
C ARG A 13 7.98 -4.36 1.23
N LEU A 14 6.81 -4.15 1.84
CA LEU A 14 6.10 -2.88 1.75
C LEU A 14 6.91 -1.74 2.37
N PHE A 15 7.57 -1.98 3.51
CA PHE A 15 8.45 -0.98 4.12
C PHE A 15 9.59 -0.56 3.19
N LEU A 16 10.25 -1.52 2.55
CA LEU A 16 11.26 -1.21 1.54
C LEU A 16 10.68 -0.39 0.38
N MET A 17 9.44 -0.67 -0.04
CA MET A 17 8.77 0.02 -1.14
C MET A 17 8.41 1.47 -0.81
N ILE A 18 8.24 1.80 0.48
CA ILE A 18 7.93 3.17 0.91
C ILE A 18 9.07 4.14 0.61
N LEU A 19 10.33 3.72 0.71
CA LEU A 19 11.48 4.60 0.43
C LEU A 19 11.48 5.18 -0.99
N PRO A 20 11.44 4.36 -2.07
CA PRO A 20 11.37 4.89 -3.42
C PRO A 20 10.05 5.61 -3.71
N LEU A 21 8.96 5.19 -3.06
CA LEU A 21 7.67 5.88 -3.19
C LEU A 21 7.75 7.30 -2.60
N ALA A 22 8.36 7.46 -1.42
CA ALA A 22 8.58 8.77 -0.80
C ALA A 22 9.47 9.67 -1.66
N LEU A 23 10.52 9.12 -2.28
CA LEU A 23 11.37 9.85 -3.23
C LEU A 23 10.58 10.31 -4.46
N LEU A 24 9.74 9.46 -5.03
CA LEU A 24 8.90 9.82 -6.17
C LEU A 24 7.87 10.88 -5.80
N THR A 25 7.22 10.76 -4.64
CA THR A 25 6.28 11.78 -4.15
C THR A 25 6.99 13.12 -3.95
N ALA A 26 8.17 13.14 -3.33
CA ALA A 26 8.96 14.36 -3.16
C ALA A 26 9.37 14.97 -4.51
N ALA A 27 9.75 14.14 -5.49
CA ALA A 27 10.07 14.60 -6.83
C ALA A 27 8.85 15.22 -7.52
N ILE A 28 7.68 14.56 -7.47
CA ILE A 28 6.42 15.04 -8.07
C ILE A 28 5.98 16.37 -7.45
N LEU A 29 5.96 16.48 -6.11
CA LEU A 29 5.62 17.73 -5.42
C LEU A 29 6.60 18.85 -5.75
N GLY A 30 7.88 18.53 -5.97
CA GLY A 30 8.88 19.49 -6.42
C GLY A 30 8.66 20.04 -7.85
N PHE A 31 7.81 19.40 -8.66
CA PHE A 31 7.37 19.94 -9.95
C PHE A 31 6.23 20.95 -9.81
N GLU A 32 5.34 20.82 -8.82
CA GLU A 32 4.27 21.81 -8.56
C GLU A 32 4.82 23.18 -8.15
N ASP A 33 5.95 23.21 -7.43
CA ASP A 33 6.64 24.48 -7.10
C ASP A 33 7.23 25.21 -8.32
N SER A 34 7.33 24.55 -9.48
CA SER A 34 7.92 25.12 -10.70
C SER A 34 6.91 25.74 -11.67
N THR A 35 5.60 25.58 -11.43
CA THR A 35 4.52 26.14 -12.27
C THR A 35 3.96 27.48 -11.75
N GLY A 36 4.59 28.08 -10.74
CA GLY A 36 4.29 29.45 -10.28
C GLY A 36 3.24 29.56 -9.18
N ALA A 37 2.83 28.46 -8.54
CA ALA A 37 2.04 28.53 -7.32
C ALA A 37 2.92 28.99 -6.14
N ALA A 38 2.47 30.00 -5.39
CA ALA A 38 3.23 30.65 -4.34
C ALA A 38 3.74 29.64 -3.27
N PRO A 39 5.06 29.53 -3.02
CA PRO A 39 5.66 28.53 -2.11
C PRO A 39 5.28 28.65 -0.63
N GLY A 40 4.49 29.69 -0.27
CA GLY A 40 4.14 30.01 1.11
C GLY A 40 2.84 29.36 1.62
N GLN A 41 1.95 28.89 0.74
CA GLN A 41 0.63 28.38 1.16
C GLN A 41 0.58 26.86 1.30
N VAL A 42 1.39 26.13 0.53
CA VAL A 42 1.44 24.66 0.58
C VAL A 42 2.09 24.21 1.91
N ALA A 43 3.19 24.83 2.33
CA ALA A 43 3.90 24.45 3.56
C ALA A 43 3.09 24.70 4.86
N SER A 44 2.21 25.71 4.89
CA SER A 44 1.34 25.99 6.05
C SER A 44 0.16 25.03 6.19
N GLN A 45 -0.23 24.33 5.13
CA GLN A 45 -1.35 23.38 5.14
C GLN A 45 -0.95 21.96 5.58
N TYR A 46 0.32 21.58 5.45
CA TYR A 46 0.79 20.22 5.75
C TYR A 46 1.41 20.03 7.14
N GLY A 47 1.40 21.03 8.02
CA GLY A 47 1.94 20.90 9.39
C GLY A 47 3.44 20.55 9.45
N ILE A 48 4.16 20.77 8.36
CA ILE A 48 5.60 20.49 8.27
C ILE A 48 6.33 21.68 8.90
N THR A 49 7.00 21.44 10.03
CA THR A 49 7.80 22.46 10.74
C THR A 49 8.69 23.20 9.74
N ARG A 50 8.70 24.54 9.76
CA ARG A 50 9.48 25.40 8.83
C ARG A 50 10.92 24.94 8.58
N ALA A 51 11.55 24.29 9.56
CA ALA A 51 12.89 23.71 9.46
C ALA A 51 13.01 22.55 8.44
N LEU A 52 11.99 21.69 8.32
CA LEU A 52 11.92 20.64 7.30
C LEU A 52 11.62 21.24 5.93
N ALA A 53 10.71 22.22 5.87
CA ALA A 53 10.41 22.93 4.62
C ALA A 53 11.66 23.63 4.05
N GLN A 54 12.48 24.27 4.89
CA GLN A 54 13.72 24.93 4.45
C GLN A 54 14.80 23.94 4.02
N THR A 55 14.94 22.80 4.70
CA THR A 55 15.90 21.74 4.31
C THR A 55 15.52 21.06 2.99
N ILE A 56 14.22 20.86 2.76
CA ILE A 56 13.70 20.34 1.49
C ILE A 56 13.89 21.39 0.39
N GLN A 57 13.67 22.66 0.68
CA GLN A 57 13.76 23.75 -0.29
C GLN A 57 15.20 24.09 -0.70
N SER A 58 16.19 24.00 0.20
CA SER A 58 17.61 24.15 -0.14
C SER A 58 18.09 22.99 -1.02
N SER A 59 17.67 21.76 -0.69
CA SER A 59 17.98 20.56 -1.48
C SER A 59 17.28 20.54 -2.84
N ALA A 60 16.07 21.09 -2.95
CA ALA A 60 15.28 21.11 -4.19
C ALA A 60 15.72 22.18 -5.20
N ARG A 61 16.37 23.26 -4.74
CA ARG A 61 16.89 24.34 -5.61
C ARG A 61 18.21 23.98 -6.28
N GLU A 62 19.10 23.27 -5.61
CA GLU A 62 20.35 22.74 -6.21
C GLU A 62 20.09 21.57 -7.20
N ALA A 63 18.97 20.87 -7.07
CA ALA A 63 18.68 19.66 -7.83
C ALA A 63 17.89 19.87 -9.13
N THR A 64 17.86 21.06 -9.75
CA THR A 64 17.09 21.25 -11.01
C THR A 64 17.60 20.37 -12.16
N GLN A 65 18.89 20.06 -12.19
CA GLN A 65 19.50 19.12 -13.14
C GLN A 65 19.35 17.64 -12.72
N GLY A 66 19.08 17.38 -11.43
CA GLY A 66 18.94 16.04 -10.84
C GLY A 66 17.50 15.50 -10.79
N ARG A 67 16.46 16.29 -11.11
CA ARG A 67 15.05 15.88 -10.98
C ARG A 67 14.66 14.68 -11.86
N TRP A 68 15.12 14.66 -13.11
CA TRP A 68 14.89 13.51 -14.01
C TRP A 68 15.66 12.26 -13.57
N LEU A 69 16.85 12.43 -13.00
CA LEU A 69 17.62 11.35 -12.37
C LEU A 69 16.89 10.82 -11.13
N LEU A 70 16.31 11.69 -10.29
CA LEU A 70 15.52 11.31 -9.12
C LEU A 70 14.25 10.55 -9.50
N LEU A 71 13.51 11.01 -10.52
CA LEU A 71 12.34 10.30 -11.05
C LEU A 71 12.72 8.94 -11.64
N GLY A 72 13.76 8.90 -12.48
CA GLY A 72 14.22 7.66 -13.12
C GLY A 72 14.70 6.63 -12.10
N THR A 73 15.55 7.05 -11.16
CA THR A 73 16.05 6.18 -10.08
C THR A 73 14.94 5.74 -9.14
N GLY A 74 14.04 6.65 -8.76
CA GLY A 74 12.86 6.35 -7.94
C GLY A 74 11.95 5.31 -8.61
N LEU A 75 11.69 5.45 -9.91
CA LEU A 75 10.86 4.50 -10.66
C LEU A 75 11.52 3.12 -10.77
N VAL A 76 12.81 3.07 -11.05
CA VAL A 76 13.57 1.80 -11.12
C VAL A 76 13.57 1.09 -9.76
N LEU A 77 13.84 1.83 -8.67
CA LEU A 77 13.81 1.29 -7.31
C LEU A 77 12.41 0.85 -6.90
N LEU A 78 11.37 1.58 -7.29
CA LEU A 78 9.98 1.23 -7.03
C LEU A 78 9.61 -0.08 -7.74
N LEU A 79 9.95 -0.23 -9.02
CA LEU A 79 9.69 -1.45 -9.78
C LEU A 79 10.47 -2.63 -9.18
N TRP A 80 11.73 -2.42 -8.79
CA TRP A 80 12.54 -3.46 -8.18
C TRP A 80 11.97 -3.92 -6.85
N THR A 81 11.65 -2.99 -5.96
CA THR A 81 11.15 -3.28 -4.61
C THR A 81 9.71 -3.79 -4.65
N GLY A 82 8.89 -3.23 -5.54
CA GLY A 82 7.52 -3.67 -5.80
C GLY A 82 7.47 -5.11 -6.29
N ASN A 83 8.44 -5.55 -7.12
CA ASN A 83 8.55 -6.95 -7.52
C ASN A 83 8.75 -7.88 -6.31
N GLY A 84 9.45 -7.41 -5.28
CA GLY A 84 9.50 -8.07 -3.98
C GLY A 84 8.10 -8.25 -3.38
N VAL A 85 7.33 -7.17 -3.23
CA VAL A 85 5.96 -7.23 -2.67
C VAL A 85 5.09 -8.22 -3.45
N VAL A 86 5.13 -8.15 -4.78
CA VAL A 86 4.40 -9.05 -5.68
C VAL A 86 4.77 -10.51 -5.42
N GLN A 87 6.05 -10.84 -5.28
CA GLN A 87 6.48 -12.21 -4.98
C GLN A 87 6.00 -12.70 -3.62
N ALA A 88 6.00 -11.85 -2.59
CA ALA A 88 5.49 -12.23 -1.28
C ALA A 88 3.97 -12.45 -1.28
N LEU A 89 3.22 -11.57 -1.96
CA LEU A 89 1.78 -11.74 -2.15
C LEU A 89 1.47 -12.99 -2.97
N ASN A 90 2.21 -13.25 -4.06
CA ASN A 90 2.05 -14.47 -4.87
C ASN A 90 2.27 -15.73 -4.02
N GLY A 91 3.33 -15.76 -3.21
CA GLY A 91 3.61 -16.89 -2.31
C GLY A 91 2.50 -17.10 -1.28
N ALA A 92 2.05 -16.01 -0.64
CA ALA A 92 0.97 -16.07 0.35
C ALA A 92 -0.37 -16.52 -0.27
N PHE A 93 -0.72 -16.01 -1.45
CA PHE A 93 -1.93 -16.41 -2.17
C PHE A 93 -1.85 -17.86 -2.63
N ARG A 94 -0.72 -18.32 -3.18
CA ARG A 94 -0.55 -19.74 -3.54
C ARG A 94 -0.76 -20.65 -2.33
N VAL A 95 -0.23 -20.29 -1.16
CA VAL A 95 -0.47 -21.07 0.05
C VAL A 95 -1.93 -21.00 0.50
N ALA A 96 -2.57 -19.83 0.45
CA ALA A 96 -3.98 -19.69 0.80
C ALA A 96 -4.91 -20.53 -0.11
N TRP A 97 -4.58 -20.61 -1.39
CA TRP A 97 -5.31 -21.36 -2.41
C TRP A 97 -4.83 -22.80 -2.59
N ASN A 98 -3.86 -23.25 -1.78
CA ASN A 98 -3.23 -24.58 -1.86
C ASN A 98 -2.73 -24.93 -3.28
N LEU A 99 -2.12 -23.95 -3.96
CA LEU A 99 -1.50 -24.11 -5.28
C LEU A 99 -0.01 -24.45 -5.12
N ASP A 100 0.57 -25.08 -6.14
CA ASP A 100 2.00 -25.39 -6.19
C ASP A 100 2.86 -24.16 -5.90
N ARG A 101 3.98 -24.34 -5.20
CA ARG A 101 4.87 -23.21 -4.84
C ARG A 101 5.70 -22.71 -6.04
N THR A 102 5.71 -23.45 -7.14
CA THR A 102 6.51 -23.18 -8.33
C THR A 102 5.70 -22.40 -9.37
N GLY A 103 5.79 -21.08 -9.32
CA GLY A 103 5.39 -20.28 -10.47
C GLY A 103 5.67 -18.80 -10.28
N ARG A 104 6.36 -18.24 -11.27
CA ARG A 104 6.72 -16.82 -11.31
C ARG A 104 5.50 -16.00 -11.76
N SER A 105 5.32 -14.84 -11.14
CA SER A 105 4.37 -13.84 -11.63
C SER A 105 4.79 -13.39 -13.02
N SER A 106 3.84 -13.26 -13.96
CA SER A 106 4.09 -12.53 -15.20
C SER A 106 4.47 -11.07 -14.89
N PRO A 107 5.41 -10.46 -15.63
CA PRO A 107 5.80 -9.06 -15.42
C PRO A 107 4.62 -8.10 -15.56
N LEU A 108 3.65 -8.38 -16.45
CA LEU A 108 2.44 -7.57 -16.61
C LEU A 108 1.59 -7.55 -15.34
N LYS A 109 1.45 -8.70 -14.67
CA LYS A 109 0.72 -8.81 -13.40
C LYS A 109 1.43 -8.09 -12.26
N ALA A 110 2.76 -8.08 -12.28
CA ALA A 110 3.54 -7.33 -11.30
C ALA A 110 3.32 -5.81 -11.47
N ILE A 111 3.29 -5.32 -12.71
CA ILE A 111 3.00 -3.90 -12.99
C ILE A 111 1.60 -3.53 -12.51
N ILE A 112 0.59 -4.37 -12.74
CA ILE A 112 -0.79 -4.12 -12.25
C ILE A 112 -0.80 -4.01 -10.73
N VAL A 113 -0.20 -4.95 -10.01
CA VAL A 113 -0.19 -4.93 -8.54
C VAL A 113 0.57 -3.71 -8.00
N VAL A 114 1.74 -3.40 -8.55
CA VAL A 114 2.52 -2.23 -8.12
C VAL A 114 1.77 -0.93 -8.45
N GLY A 115 1.19 -0.82 -9.65
CA GLY A 115 0.39 0.32 -10.07
C GLY A 115 -0.84 0.55 -9.18
N SER A 116 -1.56 -0.52 -8.86
CA SER A 116 -2.67 -0.49 -7.90
C SER A 116 -2.25 0.00 -6.52
N LEU A 117 -1.15 -0.51 -5.96
CA LEU A 117 -0.64 -0.05 -4.67
C LEU A 117 -0.24 1.43 -4.70
N VAL A 118 0.39 1.90 -5.76
CA VAL A 118 0.73 3.32 -5.94
C VAL A 118 -0.52 4.17 -6.05
N LEU A 119 -1.53 3.72 -6.80
CA LEU A 119 -2.81 4.39 -6.95
C LEU A 119 -3.54 4.51 -5.59
N ALA A 120 -3.56 3.44 -4.79
CA ALA A 120 -4.18 3.44 -3.47
C ALA A 120 -3.51 4.45 -2.53
N VAL A 121 -2.17 4.53 -2.54
CA VAL A 121 -1.44 5.53 -1.75
C VAL A 121 -1.76 6.95 -2.25
N GLY A 122 -1.71 7.18 -3.56
CA GLY A 122 -2.03 8.47 -4.16
C GLY A 122 -3.46 8.94 -3.85
N ALA A 123 -4.45 8.05 -3.94
CA ALA A 123 -5.83 8.34 -3.59
C ALA A 123 -5.99 8.71 -2.10
N THR A 124 -5.30 8.01 -1.20
CA THR A 124 -5.29 8.34 0.23
C THR A 124 -4.70 9.72 0.49
N MET A 125 -3.61 10.06 -0.19
CA MET A 125 -2.98 11.38 -0.07
C MET A 125 -3.89 12.49 -0.60
N ALA A 126 -4.58 12.27 -1.71
CA ALA A 126 -5.54 13.23 -2.27
C ALA A 126 -6.74 13.47 -1.33
N THR A 127 -7.22 12.44 -0.63
CA THR A 127 -8.28 12.66 0.37
C THR A 127 -7.82 13.51 1.55
N ALA A 128 -6.54 13.41 1.95
CA ALA A 128 -5.99 14.22 3.04
C ALA A 128 -5.85 15.70 2.66
N SER A 129 -5.57 16.02 1.39
CA SER A 129 -5.45 17.42 0.93
C SER A 129 -6.80 18.10 0.73
N ILE A 130 -7.83 17.36 0.31
CA ILE A 130 -9.17 17.90 0.04
C ILE A 130 -10.03 17.94 1.31
N GLY A 131 -9.89 16.95 2.21
CA GLY A 131 -10.68 16.83 3.44
C GLY A 131 -10.45 17.97 4.44
N ALA A 132 -9.29 18.65 4.38
CA ALA A 132 -8.93 19.74 5.28
C ALA A 132 -9.84 20.99 5.22
N GLY A 133 -10.79 21.05 4.28
CA GLY A 133 -11.65 22.23 4.07
C GLY A 133 -13.10 22.14 4.55
N SER A 134 -13.69 20.93 4.72
CA SER A 134 -15.09 20.82 5.18
C SER A 134 -15.50 19.42 5.66
N ALA A 135 -16.04 19.35 6.89
CA ALA A 135 -16.56 18.11 7.48
C ALA A 135 -17.70 17.45 6.67
N ALA A 136 -18.43 18.23 5.87
CA ALA A 136 -19.51 17.74 5.01
C ALA A 136 -19.02 16.87 3.84
N LEU A 137 -17.76 17.07 3.40
CA LEU A 137 -17.16 16.30 2.30
C LEU A 137 -16.38 15.06 2.80
N GLU A 138 -16.03 14.99 4.08
CA GLU A 138 -15.23 13.88 4.63
C GLU A 138 -15.93 12.52 4.53
N LEU A 139 -17.22 12.47 4.85
CA LEU A 139 -18.02 11.24 4.79
C LEU A 139 -18.15 10.66 3.37
N PRO A 140 -18.61 11.41 2.35
CA PRO A 140 -18.70 10.88 0.99
C PRO A 140 -17.33 10.54 0.40
N MET A 141 -16.28 11.28 0.75
CA MET A 141 -14.92 10.97 0.29
C MET A 141 -14.38 9.68 0.92
N THR A 142 -14.60 9.47 2.22
CA THR A 142 -14.20 8.23 2.91
C THR A 142 -14.97 7.02 2.37
N ALA A 143 -16.27 7.19 2.09
CA ALA A 143 -17.08 6.17 1.44
C ALA A 143 -16.57 5.84 0.02
N GLY A 144 -16.27 6.88 -0.79
CA GLY A 144 -15.68 6.73 -2.11
C GLY A 144 -14.31 6.03 -2.08
N LEU A 145 -13.46 6.38 -1.12
CA LEU A 145 -12.16 5.74 -0.92
C LEU A 145 -12.31 4.26 -0.55
N THR A 146 -13.32 3.93 0.27
CA THR A 146 -13.63 2.54 0.66
C THR A 146 -14.04 1.71 -0.57
N VAL A 147 -14.88 2.27 -1.44
CA VAL A 147 -15.24 1.64 -2.72
C VAL A 147 -14.01 1.50 -3.62
N GLY A 148 -13.16 2.53 -3.68
CA GLY A 148 -11.88 2.51 -4.38
C GLY A 148 -10.98 1.36 -3.94
N TYR A 149 -10.80 1.17 -2.63
CA TYR A 149 -10.04 0.03 -2.09
C TYR A 149 -10.65 -1.33 -2.44
N ALA A 150 -11.99 -1.44 -2.47
CA ALA A 150 -12.65 -2.68 -2.87
C ALA A 150 -12.37 -3.02 -4.33
N ILE A 151 -12.47 -2.03 -5.22
CA ILE A 151 -12.20 -2.20 -6.67
C ILE A 151 -10.72 -2.52 -6.88
N ASP A 152 -9.84 -1.76 -6.24
CA ASP A 152 -8.40 -1.93 -6.41
C ASP A 152 -7.93 -3.30 -5.90
N TRP A 153 -8.41 -3.72 -4.72
CA TRP A 153 -8.10 -5.05 -4.21
C TRP A 153 -8.70 -6.17 -5.08
N TYR A 154 -9.88 -5.94 -5.66
CA TYR A 154 -10.44 -6.89 -6.62
C TYR A 154 -9.50 -7.08 -7.82
N VAL A 155 -8.97 -6.00 -8.39
CA VAL A 155 -7.99 -6.06 -9.50
C VAL A 155 -6.72 -6.80 -9.07
N ILE A 156 -6.16 -6.48 -7.90
CA ILE A 156 -5.00 -7.18 -7.33
C ILE A 156 -5.28 -8.68 -7.17
N SER A 157 -6.44 -9.04 -6.62
CA SER A 157 -6.82 -10.43 -6.37
C SER A 157 -7.01 -11.24 -7.66
N ARG A 158 -7.40 -10.59 -8.77
CA ARG A 158 -7.49 -11.19 -10.11
C ARG A 158 -6.12 -11.35 -10.78
N ALA A 159 -5.18 -10.46 -10.49
CA ALA A 159 -3.82 -10.55 -10.99
C ALA A 159 -3.03 -11.66 -10.28
N LEU A 160 -3.23 -11.81 -8.97
CA LEU A 160 -2.58 -12.82 -8.13
C LEU A 160 -3.09 -14.25 -8.39
N PRO A 161 -2.42 -15.29 -7.86
CA PRO A 161 -2.83 -16.67 -8.05
C PRO A 161 -4.10 -16.98 -7.26
N HIS A 162 -5.21 -17.07 -7.98
CA HIS A 162 -6.47 -17.68 -7.57
C HIS A 162 -6.63 -18.95 -8.39
N ALA A 163 -7.19 -20.01 -7.80
CA ALA A 163 -7.45 -21.27 -8.52
C ALA A 163 -8.43 -21.05 -9.70
N SER A 164 -9.08 -22.08 -10.23
CA SER A 164 -10.21 -21.96 -11.18
C SER A 164 -11.46 -21.27 -10.58
N ALA A 165 -11.27 -20.44 -9.55
CA ALA A 165 -12.29 -19.73 -8.83
C ALA A 165 -12.98 -18.69 -9.71
N SER A 166 -14.32 -18.69 -9.63
CA SER A 166 -15.16 -17.71 -10.30
C SER A 166 -14.85 -16.28 -9.80
N TRP A 167 -15.13 -15.28 -10.63
CA TRP A 167 -14.94 -13.87 -10.30
C TRP A 167 -15.68 -13.43 -9.01
N ARG A 168 -16.81 -14.08 -8.70
CA ARG A 168 -17.60 -13.84 -7.47
C ARG A 168 -16.91 -14.34 -6.20
N ALA A 169 -16.00 -15.30 -6.31
CA ALA A 169 -15.28 -15.86 -5.17
C ALA A 169 -14.21 -14.90 -4.60
N LEU A 170 -13.86 -13.84 -5.34
CA LEU A 170 -12.84 -12.86 -4.94
C LEU A 170 -13.44 -11.60 -4.26
N VAL A 171 -14.75 -11.39 -4.41
CA VAL A 171 -15.48 -10.25 -3.86
C VAL A 171 -15.44 -10.20 -2.33
N PRO A 172 -15.63 -11.30 -1.58
CA PRO A 172 -15.64 -11.25 -0.11
C PRO A 172 -14.33 -10.73 0.48
N GLY A 173 -13.20 -11.15 -0.05
CA GLY A 173 -11.87 -10.69 0.36
C GLY A 173 -11.62 -9.24 -0.02
N SER A 174 -12.16 -8.77 -1.16
CA SER A 174 -12.07 -7.37 -1.56
C SER A 174 -12.84 -6.45 -0.60
N ILE A 175 -14.02 -6.89 -0.15
CA ILE A 175 -14.78 -6.20 0.90
C ILE A 175 -14.01 -6.18 2.21
N LEU A 176 -13.40 -7.31 2.60
CA LEU A 176 -12.58 -7.38 3.82
C LEU A 176 -11.42 -6.38 3.79
N VAL A 177 -10.72 -6.27 2.65
CA VAL A 177 -9.63 -5.30 2.49
C VAL A 177 -10.16 -3.87 2.52
N ALA A 178 -11.25 -3.57 1.81
CA ALA A 178 -11.85 -2.25 1.83
C ALA A 178 -12.21 -1.79 3.24
N LEU A 179 -12.89 -2.64 4.00
CA LEU A 179 -13.25 -2.35 5.39
C LEU A 179 -12.03 -2.26 6.29
N GLY A 180 -11.06 -3.17 6.13
CA GLY A 180 -9.84 -3.19 6.93
C GLY A 180 -8.97 -1.95 6.70
N PHE A 181 -8.79 -1.53 5.45
CA PHE A 181 -8.04 -0.31 5.11
C PHE A 181 -8.80 0.96 5.49
N SER A 182 -10.12 0.98 5.36
CA SER A 182 -10.95 2.09 5.85
C SER A 182 -10.85 2.22 7.37
N ALA A 183 -10.90 1.11 8.10
CA ALA A 183 -10.68 1.08 9.55
C ALA A 183 -9.25 1.51 9.94
N LEU A 184 -8.23 1.08 9.20
CA LEU A 184 -6.85 1.54 9.40
C LEU A 184 -6.71 3.03 9.13
N HIS A 185 -7.35 3.55 8.08
CA HIS A 185 -7.34 4.98 7.76
C HIS A 185 -8.00 5.81 8.87
N LEU A 186 -9.19 5.41 9.31
CA LEU A 186 -9.87 6.03 10.46
C LEU A 186 -9.03 5.94 11.74
N GLY A 187 -8.43 4.78 11.99
CA GLY A 187 -7.49 4.60 13.10
C GLY A 187 -6.32 5.57 13.02
N THR A 188 -5.79 5.78 11.81
CA THR A 188 -4.70 6.73 11.60
C THR A 188 -5.12 8.16 11.92
N VAL A 189 -6.28 8.59 11.42
CA VAL A 189 -6.82 9.94 11.62
C VAL A 189 -7.18 10.19 13.09
N LEU A 190 -7.87 9.24 13.73
CA LEU A 190 -8.44 9.43 15.07
C LEU A 190 -7.46 9.15 16.22
N PHE A 191 -6.50 8.22 16.04
CA PHE A 191 -5.64 7.76 17.14
C PHE A 191 -4.15 7.93 16.89
N VAL A 192 -3.71 7.82 15.63
CA VAL A 192 -2.28 7.76 15.29
C VAL A 192 -1.70 9.13 15.03
N ALA A 193 -2.44 10.08 14.44
CA ALA A 193 -1.93 11.42 14.15
C ALA A 193 -1.33 12.10 15.40
N ASP A 194 -2.08 12.12 16.50
CA ASP A 194 -1.62 12.71 17.76
C ASP A 194 -0.53 11.88 18.46
N ARG A 195 -0.57 10.54 18.31
CA ARG A 195 0.40 9.64 18.96
C ARG A 195 1.72 9.55 18.21
N VAL A 196 1.73 9.67 16.89
CA VAL A 196 2.96 9.72 16.08
C VAL A 196 3.70 11.03 16.35
N ALA A 197 2.99 12.15 16.50
CA ALA A 197 3.60 13.41 16.91
C ALA A 197 4.30 13.27 18.28
N ARG A 198 3.64 12.64 19.27
CA ARG A 198 4.23 12.40 20.60
C ARG A 198 5.34 11.34 20.61
N ALA A 199 5.18 10.23 19.88
CA ALA A 199 6.19 9.16 19.81
C ALA A 199 7.45 9.62 19.07
N SER A 200 7.32 10.48 18.06
CA SER A 200 8.46 11.10 17.37
C SER A 200 9.21 12.08 18.26
N GLN A 201 8.52 12.77 19.18
CA GLN A 201 9.15 13.65 20.17
C GLN A 201 9.92 12.88 21.25
N LEU A 202 9.44 11.70 21.67
CA LEU A 202 10.06 10.92 22.75
C LEU A 202 11.14 9.93 22.28
N TYR A 203 10.95 9.31 21.11
CA TYR A 203 11.80 8.23 20.62
C TYR A 203 12.43 8.51 19.24
N GLY A 204 12.21 9.70 18.67
CA GLY A 204 12.77 10.11 17.38
C GLY A 204 12.39 9.18 16.24
N SER A 205 13.39 8.82 15.41
CA SER A 205 13.21 7.94 14.25
C SER A 205 12.76 6.52 14.59
N LEU A 206 13.13 6.00 15.77
CA LEU A 206 12.79 4.63 16.19
C LEU A 206 11.28 4.47 16.44
N GLY A 207 10.65 5.47 17.07
CA GLY A 207 9.21 5.47 17.31
C GLY A 207 8.40 5.53 16.02
N PHE A 208 8.86 6.32 15.06
CA PHE A 208 8.27 6.41 13.72
C PHE A 208 8.34 5.05 12.99
N VAL A 209 9.54 4.45 12.90
CA VAL A 209 9.75 3.16 12.22
C VAL A 209 8.92 2.06 12.87
N SER A 210 8.85 2.01 14.20
CA SER A 210 8.06 1.00 14.93
C SER A 210 6.56 1.13 14.65
N THR A 211 6.03 2.35 14.65
CA THR A 211 4.62 2.62 14.34
C THR A 211 4.32 2.25 12.88
N LEU A 212 5.21 2.62 11.96
CA LEU A 212 5.07 2.29 10.55
C LEU A 212 5.11 0.77 10.31
N MET A 213 6.04 0.06 10.94
CA MET A 213 6.13 -1.40 10.90
C MET A 213 4.85 -2.07 11.41
N LEU A 214 4.29 -1.57 12.52
CA LEU A 214 3.04 -2.08 13.07
C LEU A 214 1.87 -1.85 12.11
N TRP A 215 1.78 -0.67 11.52
CA TRP A 215 0.76 -0.34 10.52
C TRP A 215 0.86 -1.25 9.28
N LEU A 216 2.08 -1.47 8.79
CA LEU A 216 2.35 -2.38 7.67
C LEU A 216 2.07 -3.84 8.02
N PHE A 217 2.32 -4.25 9.26
CA PHE A 217 1.98 -5.59 9.72
C PHE A 217 0.47 -5.82 9.69
N PHE A 218 -0.34 -4.89 10.20
CA PHE A 218 -1.80 -4.98 10.10
C PHE A 218 -2.28 -4.98 8.66
N SER A 219 -1.69 -4.14 7.80
CA SER A 219 -1.96 -4.13 6.36
C SER A 219 -1.69 -5.51 5.75
N GLY A 220 -0.53 -6.09 6.00
CA GLY A 220 -0.17 -7.44 5.54
C GLY A 220 -1.13 -8.52 6.06
N ARG A 221 -1.61 -8.41 7.31
CA ARG A 221 -2.60 -9.34 7.87
C ARG A 221 -3.95 -9.26 7.16
N ILE A 222 -4.43 -8.05 6.86
CA ILE A 222 -5.69 -7.85 6.13
C ILE A 222 -5.56 -8.42 4.71
N MET A 223 -4.46 -8.13 4.02
CA MET A 223 -4.18 -8.64 2.68
C MET A 223 -4.19 -10.17 2.63
N ILE A 224 -3.49 -10.83 3.56
CA ILE A 224 -3.42 -12.31 3.59
C ILE A 224 -4.75 -12.90 4.06
N GLY A 225 -5.41 -12.27 5.03
CA GLY A 225 -6.73 -12.67 5.50
C GLY A 225 -7.76 -12.68 4.37
N SER A 226 -7.68 -11.72 3.44
CA SER A 226 -8.56 -11.67 2.27
C SER A 226 -8.40 -12.90 1.36
N ALA A 227 -7.16 -13.35 1.13
CA ALA A 227 -6.87 -14.51 0.31
C ALA A 227 -7.39 -15.80 0.97
N GLN A 228 -7.17 -15.92 2.28
CA GLN A 228 -7.66 -17.05 3.07
C GLN A 228 -9.19 -17.11 3.11
N LEU A 229 -9.85 -15.96 3.28
CA LEU A 229 -11.31 -15.85 3.25
C LEU A 229 -11.86 -16.28 1.89
N ASN A 230 -11.30 -15.76 0.80
CA ASN A 230 -11.70 -16.11 -0.56
C ASN A 230 -11.55 -17.62 -0.82
N ALA A 231 -10.41 -18.20 -0.45
CA ALA A 231 -10.14 -19.62 -0.63
C ALA A 231 -11.01 -20.51 0.27
N ALA A 232 -11.32 -20.08 1.49
CA ALA A 232 -12.19 -20.82 2.41
C ALA A 232 -13.64 -20.85 1.89
N LEU A 233 -14.18 -19.70 1.48
CA LEU A 233 -15.54 -19.60 0.93
C LEU A 233 -15.69 -20.34 -0.40
N TRP A 234 -14.64 -20.33 -1.24
CA TRP A 234 -14.63 -21.12 -2.48
C TRP A 234 -14.70 -22.62 -2.22
N ARG A 235 -13.90 -23.12 -1.27
CA ARG A 235 -13.91 -24.55 -0.88
C ARG A 235 -15.25 -24.98 -0.29
N GLN A 236 -15.86 -24.15 0.56
CA GLN A 236 -17.20 -24.43 1.09
C GLN A 236 -18.29 -24.53 0.00
N ARG A 237 -18.14 -23.80 -1.11
CA ARG A 237 -19.06 -23.82 -2.25
C ARG A 237 -18.81 -24.97 -3.23
N GLY A 238 -18.00 -25.96 -2.86
CA GLY A 238 -17.69 -27.13 -3.70
C GLY A 238 -16.65 -26.88 -4.78
N GLY A 239 -15.85 -25.81 -4.66
CA GLY A 239 -14.72 -25.57 -5.55
C GLY A 239 -13.68 -26.71 -5.45
N ALA A 240 -13.20 -27.21 -6.59
CA ALA A 240 -12.32 -28.37 -6.66
C ALA A 240 -11.10 -28.26 -5.71
N GLU A 241 -10.83 -29.32 -4.96
CA GLU A 241 -9.59 -29.44 -4.19
C GLU A 241 -8.38 -29.50 -5.15
N PRO A 242 -7.33 -28.69 -4.93
CA PRO A 242 -6.09 -28.81 -5.68
C PRO A 242 -5.48 -30.20 -5.48
N ARG A 243 -5.13 -30.85 -6.61
CA ARG A 243 -4.47 -32.15 -6.63
C ARG A 243 -3.20 -32.12 -5.79
N THR A 244 -3.19 -32.80 -4.65
CA THR A 244 -1.95 -33.17 -3.98
C THR A 244 -1.32 -34.29 -4.80
N SER A 245 -0.25 -34.00 -5.54
CA SER A 245 0.59 -35.05 -6.12
C SER A 245 1.42 -35.69 -5.00
N PHE A 246 0.77 -36.44 -4.11
CA PHE A 246 1.44 -37.41 -3.27
C PHE A 246 1.13 -38.78 -3.87
N SER A 247 1.96 -39.19 -4.83
CA SER A 247 2.06 -40.59 -5.20
C SER A 247 3.05 -41.23 -4.22
N PRO A 248 2.62 -42.04 -3.25
CA PRO A 248 3.55 -42.87 -2.52
C PRO A 248 4.15 -43.86 -3.51
N LYS A 249 5.48 -43.89 -3.60
CA LYS A 249 6.21 -45.07 -4.05
C LYS A 249 6.79 -45.73 -2.81
#